data_AF-A0AAP3A3M1-F1
#
_entry.id   AF-A0AAP3A3M1-F1
#
_cell.length_a   1.000
_cell.length_b   1.000
_cell.length_c   1.000
_cell.angle_alpha   90.00
_cell.angle_beta   90.00
_cell.angle_gamma   90.00
#
_symmetry.space_group_name_H-M   'P 1'
#
loop_
_entity.id
_entity.type
_entity.pdbx_description
1 polymer ?
#
loop_
_entity_poly.entity_id
_entity_poly.type
_entity_poly.pdbx_seq_one_letter_code
_entity_poly.pdbx_strand_id
1 'polypeptide(L)'
;PSTLFNQHVESFQGYRFAIGRVDDDYDESPWVISASSGWNLTRWSAMNGGVIVAENYQAASIRSSLVPLPDLTVSSQISTSQDTKDSLQGQKYRLDANYNLPFSLGLTTSLTRSD
;
A
#
# COMPACT_ATOMS: atom_id res chain seq x y z
N PRO A 1 -4.16 -2.39 33.76
CA PRO A 1 -4.41 -3.64 33.01
C PRO A 1 -3.80 -3.55 31.61
N SER A 2 -2.85 -4.43 31.35
CA SER A 2 -1.94 -4.52 30.21
C SER A 2 -2.66 -4.65 28.86
N THR A 3 -2.53 -3.65 27.98
CA THR A 3 -2.69 -3.86 26.54
C THR A 3 -1.36 -4.33 25.99
N LEU A 4 -1.30 -5.62 25.70
CA LEU A 4 -0.20 -6.36 25.09
C LEU A 4 0.39 -5.59 23.90
N PHE A 5 1.71 -5.43 23.92
CA PHE A 5 2.51 -5.09 22.75
C PHE A 5 2.26 -6.17 21.68
N ASN A 6 1.40 -5.85 20.71
CA ASN A 6 1.13 -6.72 19.59
C ASN A 6 2.30 -6.58 18.59
N GLN A 7 3.37 -7.32 18.83
CA GLN A 7 4.59 -7.40 17.99
C GLN A 7 4.35 -8.13 16.66
N HIS A 8 3.20 -7.92 16.03
CA HIS A 8 2.93 -8.52 14.73
C HIS A 8 3.19 -7.46 13.67
N VAL A 9 3.97 -7.81 12.64
CA VAL A 9 3.77 -7.20 11.32
C VAL A 9 2.26 -7.26 11.11
N GLU A 10 1.57 -6.12 10.95
CA GLU A 10 0.13 -6.15 10.65
C GLU A 10 -0.07 -7.24 9.62
N SER A 11 -0.79 -8.30 10.01
CA SER A 11 -0.88 -9.50 9.22
C SER A 11 -1.69 -9.14 7.98
N PHE A 12 -1.03 -8.63 6.96
CA PHE A 12 -1.57 -8.62 5.61
C PHE A 12 -1.45 -10.08 5.13
N GLN A 13 -2.25 -10.96 5.74
CA GLN A 13 -2.58 -12.28 5.23
C GLN A 13 -4.05 -12.21 4.89
N GLY A 14 -4.34 -11.85 3.65
CA GLY A 14 -5.71 -11.64 3.22
C GLY A 14 -5.76 -11.08 1.82
N TYR A 15 -6.87 -11.38 1.16
CA TYR A 15 -7.25 -10.77 -0.09
C TYR A 15 -8.24 -9.65 0.22
N ARG A 16 -8.00 -8.47 -0.34
CA ARG A 16 -8.95 -7.36 -0.30
C ARG A 16 -9.41 -7.06 -1.70
N PHE A 17 -10.72 -7.02 -1.87
CA PHE A 17 -11.37 -6.63 -3.10
C PHE A 17 -12.30 -5.47 -2.80
N ALA A 18 -12.29 -4.44 -3.63
CA ALA A 18 -13.26 -3.37 -3.57
C ALA A 18 -13.73 -3.03 -4.98
N ILE A 19 -15.03 -2.78 -5.11
CA ILE A 19 -15.67 -2.33 -6.34
C ILE A 19 -16.51 -1.10 -6.00
N GLY A 20 -16.42 -0.07 -6.83
CA GLY A 20 -17.16 1.16 -6.63
C GLY A 20 -17.23 1.98 -7.91
N ARG A 21 -18.04 3.03 -7.90
CA ARG A 21 -18.01 4.07 -8.92
C ARG A 21 -17.26 5.27 -8.38
N VAL A 22 -16.52 5.96 -9.24
CA VAL A 22 -15.96 7.26 -8.88
C VAL A 22 -17.12 8.25 -8.81
N ASP A 23 -17.28 8.87 -7.64
CA ASP A 23 -18.21 9.99 -7.43
C ASP A 23 -17.42 11.26 -7.75
N ASP A 24 -17.56 11.75 -8.97
CA ASP A 24 -16.96 13.00 -9.43
C ASP A 24 -18.02 13.79 -10.21
N ASP A 25 -17.93 15.12 -10.19
CA ASP A 25 -18.90 16.07 -10.80
C ASP A 25 -18.72 16.16 -12.34
N TYR A 26 -18.03 15.19 -12.93
CA TYR A 26 -17.86 15.01 -14.37
C TYR A 26 -18.85 13.96 -14.89
N ASP A 27 -19.41 14.16 -16.09
CA ASP A 27 -20.42 13.33 -16.76
C ASP A 27 -20.14 11.81 -16.86
N GLU A 28 -18.96 11.33 -16.44
CA GLU A 28 -18.57 9.93 -16.41
C GLU A 28 -18.24 9.49 -14.99
N SER A 29 -19.02 8.55 -14.45
CA SER A 29 -18.74 7.87 -13.17
C SER A 29 -18.18 6.47 -13.46
N PRO A 30 -16.87 6.33 -13.76
CA PRO A 30 -16.33 5.06 -14.19
C PRO A 30 -16.37 4.02 -13.07
N TRP A 31 -16.60 2.76 -13.47
CA TRP A 31 -16.45 1.64 -12.54
C TRP A 31 -14.98 1.41 -12.22
N VAL A 32 -14.68 1.22 -10.94
CA VAL A 32 -13.34 0.91 -10.43
C VAL A 32 -13.39 -0.39 -9.66
N ILE A 33 -12.51 -1.32 -10.04
CA ILE A 33 -12.28 -2.59 -9.36
C ILE A 33 -10.85 -2.56 -8.84
N SER A 34 -10.68 -2.85 -7.56
CA SER A 34 -9.37 -3.04 -6.96
C SER A 34 -9.28 -4.41 -6.30
N ALA A 35 -8.13 -5.04 -6.48
CA ALA A 35 -7.81 -6.32 -5.88
C ALA A 35 -6.40 -6.21 -5.30
N SER A 36 -6.24 -6.60 -4.04
CA SER A 36 -4.93 -6.65 -3.41
C SER A 36 -4.80 -7.91 -2.58
N SER A 37 -3.56 -8.40 -2.48
CA SER A 37 -3.20 -9.59 -1.75
C SER A 37 -1.92 -9.34 -0.98
N GLY A 38 -1.91 -9.76 0.27
CA GLY A 38 -0.74 -9.75 1.12
C GLY A 38 -0.35 -11.16 1.54
N TRP A 39 0.95 -11.43 1.54
CA TRP A 39 1.54 -12.63 2.10
C TRP A 39 2.62 -12.26 3.10
N ASN A 40 2.57 -12.85 4.28
CA ASN A 40 3.65 -12.75 5.26
C ASN A 40 4.68 -13.84 4.95
N LEU A 41 5.86 -13.48 4.43
CA LEU A 41 6.91 -14.44 4.12
C LEU A 41 7.57 -14.96 5.40
N THR A 42 7.75 -14.10 6.39
CA THR A 42 8.39 -14.42 7.67
C THR A 42 7.88 -13.49 8.76
N ARG A 43 8.13 -13.78 10.05
CA ARG A 43 7.73 -12.91 11.17
C ARG A 43 8.20 -11.45 11.07
N TRP A 44 9.22 -11.17 10.27
CA TRP A 44 9.80 -9.84 10.05
C TRP A 44 9.70 -9.37 8.60
N SER A 45 9.00 -10.08 7.72
CA SER A 45 8.93 -9.75 6.29
C SER A 45 7.59 -10.08 5.68
N ALA A 46 6.95 -9.09 5.09
CA ALA A 46 5.71 -9.22 4.36
C ALA A 46 5.83 -8.62 2.95
N MET A 47 5.07 -9.18 2.02
CA MET A 47 4.97 -8.69 0.66
C MET A 47 3.50 -8.56 0.28
N ASN A 48 3.18 -7.48 -0.41
CA ASN A 48 1.84 -7.14 -0.83
C ASN A 48 1.88 -6.79 -2.31
N GLY A 49 0.86 -7.19 -3.04
CA GLY A 49 0.62 -6.80 -4.41
C GLY A 49 -0.83 -6.35 -4.56
N GLY A 50 -1.08 -5.36 -5.40
CA GLY A 50 -2.43 -4.91 -5.68
C GLY A 50 -2.55 -4.32 -7.06
N VAL A 51 -3.71 -4.48 -7.65
CA VAL A 51 -4.07 -3.95 -8.96
C VAL A 51 -5.39 -3.20 -8.86
N ILE A 52 -5.52 -2.15 -9.65
CA ILE A 52 -6.71 -1.35 -9.80
C ILE A 52 -7.00 -1.29 -11.29
N VAL A 53 -8.23 -1.57 -11.67
CA VAL A 53 -8.72 -1.50 -13.05
C VAL A 53 -9.99 -0.69 -13.04
N ALA A 54 -10.03 0.34 -13.85
CA ALA A 54 -11.17 1.16 -14.14
C ALA A 54 -11.38 1.23 -15.66
N GLU A 55 -12.52 1.77 -16.11
CA GLU A 55 -12.89 1.83 -17.53
C GLU A 55 -11.77 2.36 -18.45
N ASN A 56 -11.01 3.36 -18.01
CA ASN A 56 -9.90 3.91 -18.77
C ASN A 56 -8.58 4.02 -17.99
N TYR A 57 -8.46 3.31 -16.85
CA TYR A 57 -7.29 3.44 -15.99
C TYR A 57 -6.89 2.09 -15.40
N GLN A 58 -5.62 1.75 -15.49
CA GLN A 58 -5.08 0.53 -14.94
C GLN A 58 -3.87 0.86 -14.08
N ALA A 59 -3.83 0.37 -12.86
CA ALA A 59 -2.68 0.51 -11.98
C ALA A 59 -2.31 -0.82 -11.35
N ALA A 60 -1.02 -1.01 -11.13
CA ALA A 60 -0.47 -2.13 -10.42
C ALA A 60 0.54 -1.64 -9.39
N SER A 61 0.58 -2.27 -8.24
CA SER A 61 1.46 -1.91 -7.15
C SER A 61 2.01 -3.15 -6.47
N ILE A 62 3.25 -3.04 -6.03
CA ILE A 62 3.94 -4.06 -5.24
C ILE A 62 4.57 -3.34 -4.06
N ARG A 63 4.39 -3.87 -2.86
CA ARG A 63 4.93 -3.33 -1.61
C ARG A 63 5.61 -4.43 -0.82
N SER A 64 6.88 -4.24 -0.51
CA SER A 64 7.61 -5.06 0.45
C SER A 64 7.72 -4.32 1.78
N SER A 65 7.60 -5.05 2.88
CA SER A 65 7.67 -4.51 4.24
C SER A 65 8.53 -5.42 5.09
N LEU A 66 9.46 -4.82 5.82
CA LEU A 66 10.48 -5.47 6.63
C LEU A 66 10.46 -4.87 8.03
N VAL A 67 10.56 -5.72 9.04
CA VAL A 67 10.60 -5.32 10.45
C VAL A 67 11.90 -5.84 11.05
N PRO A 68 13.05 -5.23 10.71
CA PRO A 68 14.37 -5.69 11.17
C PRO A 68 14.53 -5.57 12.69
N LEU A 69 13.80 -4.65 13.34
CA LEU A 69 13.73 -4.50 14.79
C LEU A 69 12.25 -4.48 15.19
N PRO A 70 11.87 -4.96 16.39
CA PRO A 70 10.48 -4.93 16.86
C PRO A 70 9.83 -3.54 16.80
N ASP A 71 10.67 -2.52 16.93
CA ASP A 71 10.30 -1.12 16.96
C ASP A 71 10.48 -0.42 15.62
N LEU A 72 11.10 -1.05 14.61
CA LEU A 72 11.38 -0.43 13.31
C LEU A 72 10.75 -1.21 12.16
N THR A 73 9.86 -0.56 11.42
CA THR A 73 9.28 -1.08 10.18
C THR A 73 9.77 -0.26 9.00
N VAL A 74 10.35 -0.90 8.00
CA VAL A 74 10.77 -0.29 6.75
C VAL A 74 9.95 -0.89 5.62
N SER A 75 9.35 -0.07 4.78
CA SER A 75 8.57 -0.52 3.64
C SER A 75 9.00 0.18 2.37
N SER A 76 8.94 -0.55 1.27
CA SER A 76 9.15 -0.01 -0.07
C SER A 76 7.95 -0.40 -0.92
N GLN A 77 7.42 0.56 -1.68
CA GLN A 77 6.31 0.37 -2.59
C GLN A 77 6.66 0.95 -3.95
N ILE A 78 6.34 0.17 -4.97
CA ILE A 78 6.44 0.57 -6.36
C ILE A 78 5.05 0.46 -6.93
N SER A 79 4.56 1.52 -7.55
CA SER A 79 3.25 1.55 -8.21
C SER A 79 3.45 2.06 -9.62
N THR A 80 2.86 1.38 -10.58
CA THR A 80 2.77 1.80 -11.97
C THR A 80 1.30 2.03 -12.30
N SER A 81 1.04 3.03 -13.13
CA SER A 81 -0.30 3.34 -13.59
C SER A 81 -0.27 3.75 -15.04
N GLN A 82 -1.31 3.37 -15.76
CA GLN A 82 -1.53 3.68 -17.15
C GLN A 82 -2.96 4.17 -17.32
N ASP A 83 -3.10 5.38 -17.81
CA ASP A 83 -4.36 5.99 -18.21
C ASP A 83 -4.48 5.84 -19.73
N THR A 84 -5.50 5.11 -20.18
CA THR A 84 -5.75 4.90 -21.62
C THR A 84 -6.55 6.03 -22.26
N LYS A 85 -7.19 6.91 -21.47
CA LYS A 85 -7.93 8.06 -21.99
C LYS A 85 -6.97 9.13 -22.51
N ASP A 86 -5.95 9.46 -21.72
CA ASP A 86 -4.95 10.48 -22.05
C ASP A 86 -3.59 9.88 -22.48
N SER A 87 -3.51 8.55 -22.58
CA SER A 87 -2.26 7.81 -22.88
C SER A 87 -1.11 8.15 -21.93
N LEU A 88 -1.44 8.49 -20.68
CA LEU A 88 -0.47 8.84 -19.64
C LEU A 88 0.01 7.59 -18.91
N GLN A 89 1.30 7.57 -18.58
CA GLN A 89 1.90 6.54 -17.74
C GLN A 89 2.59 7.24 -16.58
N GLY A 90 2.45 6.68 -15.39
CA GLY A 90 3.06 7.23 -14.18
C GLY A 90 3.69 6.11 -13.36
N GLN A 91 4.89 6.36 -12.85
CA GLN A 91 5.57 5.44 -11.94
C GLN A 91 5.82 6.13 -10.62
N LYS A 92 5.42 5.47 -9.54
CA LYS A 92 5.52 5.99 -8.18
C LYS A 92 6.32 5.03 -7.32
N TYR A 93 7.36 5.56 -6.71
CA TYR A 93 8.19 4.90 -5.73
C TYR A 93 7.96 5.54 -4.38
N ARG A 94 7.66 4.71 -3.38
CA ARG A 94 7.43 5.17 -2.01
C ARG A 94 8.26 4.34 -1.05
N LEU A 95 9.03 5.00 -0.22
CA LEU A 95 9.77 4.41 0.88
C LEU A 95 9.18 4.93 2.18
N ASP A 96 8.87 4.04 3.11
CA ASP A 96 8.34 4.36 4.42
C ASP A 96 9.23 3.74 5.50
N ALA A 97 9.55 4.51 6.53
CA ALA A 97 10.23 4.03 7.73
C ALA A 97 9.42 4.48 8.94
N ASN A 98 8.96 3.53 9.75
CA ASN A 98 8.23 3.78 10.97
C ASN A 98 9.02 3.24 12.16
N TYR A 99 9.36 4.10 13.11
CA TYR A 99 10.08 3.76 14.31
C TYR A 99 9.24 4.07 15.54
N ASN A 100 8.88 3.04 16.31
CA ASN A 100 8.10 3.14 17.53
C ASN A 100 9.04 3.23 18.73
N LEU A 101 9.15 4.40 19.33
CA LEU A 101 9.92 4.60 20.55
C LEU A 101 9.15 4.06 21.77
N PRO A 102 9.87 3.67 22.84
CA PRO A 102 9.25 3.52 24.15
C PRO A 102 8.50 4.83 24.52
N PHE A 103 7.47 4.75 25.36
CA PHE A 103 6.54 5.86 25.70
C PHE A 103 5.46 6.18 24.65
N SER A 104 5.15 5.23 23.76
CA SER A 104 4.05 5.37 22.77
C SER A 104 4.26 6.51 21.76
N LEU A 105 5.51 6.89 21.51
CA LEU A 105 5.89 7.86 20.49
C LEU A 105 6.25 7.13 19.20
N GLY A 106 5.64 7.49 18.07
CA GLY A 106 5.96 6.95 16.76
C GLY A 106 6.59 8.01 15.86
N LEU A 107 7.75 7.71 15.29
CA LEU A 107 8.38 8.51 14.24
C LEU A 107 8.12 7.84 12.89
N THR A 108 7.44 8.54 11.99
CA THR A 108 7.15 8.02 10.65
C THR A 108 7.77 8.94 9.61
N THR A 109 8.64 8.39 8.78
CA THR A 109 9.29 9.10 7.67
C THR A 109 8.89 8.43 6.37
N SER A 110 8.37 9.19 5.41
CA SER A 110 8.03 8.67 4.09
C SER A 110 8.66 9.53 3.00
N LEU A 111 9.31 8.89 2.04
CA LEU A 111 9.80 9.52 0.83
C LEU A 111 8.98 8.99 -0.35
N THR A 112 8.39 9.89 -1.12
CA THR A 112 7.65 9.54 -2.33
C THR A 112 8.27 10.25 -3.52
N ARG A 113 8.55 9.49 -4.59
CA ARG A 113 8.97 9.98 -5.89
C ARG A 113 7.98 9.50 -6.94
N SER A 114 7.55 10.40 -7.81
CA SER A 114 6.72 10.08 -8.96
C SER A 114 7.40 10.64 -10.20
N ASP A 115 7.54 9.81 -11.22
CA ASP A 115 8.03 10.17 -12.56
C ASP A 115 6.90 9.93 -13.58
#